data_AF-V9IGT4-F1
#
_entry.id   AF-V9IGT4-F1
#
_cell.length_a   1.000
_cell.length_b   1.000
_cell.length_c   1.000
_cell.angle_alpha   90.00
_cell.angle_beta   90.00
_cell.angle_gamma   90.00
#
_symmetry.space_group_name_H-M   'P 1'
#
loop_
_entity.id
_entity.type
_entity.pdbx_description
1 polymer ?
#
loop_
_entity_poly.entity_id
_entity_poly.type
_entity_poly.pdbx_seq_one_letter_code
_entity_poly.pdbx_strand_id
1 'polypeptide(L)'
;MSGSKCRNCGSTDIETDPARGDAVCTECGFVLEDQLIVSETAFKETPSGNMMVLGQFVANDSTGGATGFGATYHVNGKESRKITLQNAKKGITHLCMQLQLNQHCIDTSMNFYKMALNRQLTRGRKQAHNHAACVYITCRTEGTAHMLIDISDVLQICVHELGRTYLKFTQALCINIPSVDPCLYIMRFANKLEFGEKTHEVSMTALRIVQRMKRDSIHSGRRPSGLCGAALLMAARLHEFNRSPTDIIKIVKVHESTLRKRLIEFGDTPSSALTLEEFMTVDLEEEQDPPAFKIARKKDRERLQRLENIDTEINELQAEIDNSWKIID
;
A
#
# COMPACT_ATOMS: atom_id res chain seq x y z
N MET A 1 10.31 29.21 -23.28
CA MET A 1 11.34 30.03 -23.94
C MET A 1 11.01 30.08 -25.42
N SER A 2 10.30 31.13 -25.83
CA SER A 2 10.09 31.43 -27.25
C SER A 2 11.43 31.86 -27.83
N GLY A 3 12.00 31.09 -28.76
CA GLY A 3 13.28 31.42 -29.40
C GLY A 3 13.20 32.79 -30.06
N SER A 4 13.92 33.75 -29.48
CA SER A 4 14.11 35.07 -30.08
C SER A 4 14.90 34.89 -31.37
N LYS A 5 14.45 35.54 -32.45
CA LYS A 5 15.22 35.64 -33.70
C LYS A 5 15.88 36.99 -33.73
N CYS A 6 17.08 37.07 -34.31
CA CYS A 6 17.76 38.33 -34.48
C CYS A 6 16.94 39.27 -35.39
N ARG A 7 16.68 40.50 -34.94
CA ARG A 7 15.90 41.50 -35.71
C ARG A 7 16.61 41.97 -36.98
N ASN A 8 17.93 41.81 -37.04
CA ASN A 8 18.76 42.33 -38.13
C ASN A 8 19.06 41.28 -39.21
N CYS A 9 19.53 40.08 -38.84
CA CYS A 9 19.86 39.02 -39.79
C CYS A 9 18.89 37.83 -39.78
N GLY A 10 17.93 37.78 -38.86
CA GLY A 10 16.97 36.68 -38.75
C GLY A 10 17.52 35.37 -38.16
N SER A 11 18.79 35.33 -37.78
CA SER A 11 19.42 34.15 -37.20
C SER A 11 18.87 33.81 -35.82
N THR A 12 18.97 32.54 -35.45
CA THR A 12 18.56 32.01 -34.14
C THR A 12 19.72 31.82 -33.18
N ASP A 13 20.95 32.05 -33.65
CA ASP A 13 22.16 31.84 -32.88
C ASP A 13 22.47 33.12 -32.08
N ILE A 14 22.00 33.10 -30.83
CA ILE A 14 22.11 34.19 -29.88
C ILE A 14 22.90 33.68 -28.68
N GLU A 15 23.99 34.36 -28.37
CA GLU A 15 24.80 34.13 -27.18
C GLU A 15 24.39 35.13 -26.10
N THR A 16 24.07 34.62 -24.91
CA THR A 16 23.73 35.43 -23.75
C THR A 16 24.91 35.42 -22.77
N ASP A 17 25.51 36.59 -22.52
CA ASP A 17 26.56 36.74 -21.52
C ASP A 17 25.94 37.23 -20.19
N PRO A 18 25.81 36.37 -19.17
CA PRO A 18 25.22 36.75 -17.89
C PRO A 18 26.09 37.71 -17.07
N ALA A 19 27.40 37.79 -17.34
CA ALA A 19 28.30 38.69 -16.61
C ALA A 19 28.18 40.14 -17.09
N ARG A 20 27.88 40.34 -18.38
CA ARG A 20 27.59 41.65 -18.97
C ARG A 20 26.11 42.00 -18.94
N GLY A 21 25.25 40.98 -18.94
CA GLY A 21 23.80 41.14 -18.97
C GLY A 21 23.25 41.38 -20.37
N ASP A 22 23.97 40.97 -21.43
CA ASP A 22 23.59 41.27 -22.81
C ASP A 22 23.33 39.97 -23.60
N ALA A 23 22.36 40.03 -24.51
CA ALA A 23 22.09 38.98 -25.49
C ALA A 23 22.55 39.44 -26.87
N VAL A 24 23.54 38.77 -27.47
CA VAL A 24 24.16 39.20 -28.73
C VAL A 24 24.00 38.11 -29.79
N CYS A 25 23.62 38.52 -31.00
CA CYS A 25 23.63 37.64 -32.16
C CYS A 25 25.06 37.33 -32.59
N THR A 26 25.44 36.05 -32.69
CA THR A 26 26.80 35.64 -33.05
C THR A 26 27.14 35.89 -34.52
N GLU A 27 26.14 35.89 -35.40
CA GLU A 27 26.34 36.03 -36.85
C GLU A 27 26.50 37.49 -37.32
N CYS A 28 25.79 38.45 -36.71
CA CYS A 28 25.85 39.86 -37.12
C CYS A 28 26.28 40.84 -36.00
N GLY A 29 26.54 40.34 -34.79
CA GLY A 29 26.97 41.15 -33.64
C GLY A 29 25.89 42.08 -33.06
N PHE A 30 24.63 41.94 -33.48
CA PHE A 30 23.54 42.80 -33.01
C PHE A 30 23.12 42.44 -31.57
N VAL A 31 23.12 43.42 -30.69
CA VAL A 31 22.66 43.29 -29.30
C VAL A 31 21.13 43.33 -29.27
N LEU A 32 20.50 42.25 -28.83
CA LEU A 32 19.06 42.06 -28.82
C LEU A 32 18.40 42.58 -27.54
N GLU A 33 19.05 42.36 -26.41
CA GLU A 33 18.64 42.85 -25.09
C GLU A 33 19.88 43.32 -24.33
N ASP A 34 19.73 44.44 -23.65
CA ASP A 34 20.71 45.11 -22.80
C ASP A 34 20.07 45.14 -21.41
N GLN A 35 20.78 44.67 -20.37
CA GLN A 35 20.25 44.41 -19.01
C GLN A 35 19.25 43.25 -18.89
N LEU A 36 19.69 42.05 -19.25
CA LEU A 36 18.99 40.79 -18.98
C LEU A 36 18.64 40.67 -17.49
N ILE A 37 17.34 40.55 -17.20
CA ILE A 37 16.86 40.21 -15.86
C ILE A 37 17.11 38.72 -15.65
N VAL A 38 18.21 38.39 -14.98
CA VAL A 38 18.56 37.01 -14.66
C VAL A 38 17.77 36.54 -13.44
N SER A 39 17.16 35.36 -13.51
CA SER A 39 16.50 34.70 -12.38
C SER A 39 17.50 34.06 -11.40
N GLU A 40 18.66 34.67 -11.21
CA GLU A 40 19.70 34.19 -10.29
C GLU A 40 19.59 34.92 -8.96
N THR A 41 19.85 34.19 -7.87
CA THR A 41 19.79 34.75 -6.52
C THR A 41 21.01 35.61 -6.25
N ALA A 42 20.85 36.93 -6.31
CA ALA A 42 21.92 37.85 -5.93
C ALA A 42 22.05 37.94 -4.40
N PHE A 43 23.28 38.03 -3.90
CA PHE A 43 23.56 38.20 -2.47
C PHE A 43 24.21 39.57 -2.24
N LYS A 44 23.75 40.30 -1.22
CA LYS A 44 24.30 41.59 -0.80
C LYS A 44 24.79 41.50 0.63
N GLU A 45 26.02 41.96 0.86
CA GLU A 45 26.53 42.12 2.23
C GLU A 45 25.83 43.30 2.90
N THR A 46 25.25 43.02 4.08
CA THR A 46 24.70 44.05 4.96
C THR A 46 25.84 44.78 5.68
N PRO A 47 25.61 46.02 6.14
CA PRO A 47 26.63 46.78 6.90
C PRO A 47 27.13 46.06 8.17
N SER A 48 26.42 45.03 8.62
CA SER A 48 26.78 44.17 9.75
C SER A 48 27.66 42.97 9.37
N GLY A 49 28.11 42.86 8.12
CA GLY A 49 28.95 41.75 7.63
C GLY A 49 28.19 40.46 7.32
N ASN A 50 26.87 40.43 7.47
CA ASN A 50 26.05 39.28 7.09
C ASN A 50 25.63 39.38 5.63
N MET A 51 25.72 38.28 4.89
CA MET A 51 25.30 38.20 3.49
C MET A 51 23.79 37.89 3.40
N MET A 52 23.03 38.78 2.76
CA MET A 52 21.57 38.67 2.60
C MET A 52 21.22 38.44 1.13
N VAL A 53 20.33 37.49 0.84
CA VAL A 53 19.77 37.29 -0.52
C VAL A 53 18.89 38.49 -0.86
N LEU A 54 19.10 39.08 -2.04
CA LEU A 54 18.22 40.07 -2.62
C LEU A 54 16.99 39.37 -3.20
N GLY A 55 15.83 39.62 -2.59
CA GLY A 55 14.54 39.02 -2.97
C GLY A 55 14.03 38.01 -1.94
N GLN A 56 12.71 37.79 -1.96
CA GLN A 56 12.04 36.84 -1.07
C GLN A 56 11.47 35.69 -1.90
N PHE A 57 11.80 34.45 -1.52
CA PHE A 57 11.20 33.27 -2.15
C PHE A 57 9.71 33.19 -1.81
N VAL A 58 8.87 33.39 -2.83
CA VAL A 58 7.41 33.22 -2.77
C VAL A 58 7.09 31.84 -3.33
N ALA A 59 6.66 30.91 -2.47
CA ALA A 59 6.24 29.60 -2.93
C ALA A 59 4.94 29.73 -3.75
N ASN A 60 4.73 28.88 -4.75
CA ASN A 60 3.50 28.87 -5.55
C ASN A 60 2.24 28.64 -4.71
N ASP A 61 2.40 27.99 -3.55
CA ASP A 61 1.33 27.74 -2.57
C ASP A 61 1.16 28.87 -1.54
N SER A 62 2.03 29.89 -1.56
CA SER A 62 1.93 31.02 -0.64
C SER A 62 1.03 32.09 -1.25
N THR A 63 -0.05 32.42 -0.58
CA THR A 63 -1.06 33.38 -1.04
C THR A 63 -0.58 34.84 -1.04
N GLY A 64 0.73 35.09 -1.05
CA GLY A 64 1.32 36.43 -1.05
C GLY A 64 0.78 37.33 0.07
N GLY A 65 1.19 37.07 1.32
CA GLY A 65 0.69 37.81 2.48
C GLY A 65 1.78 38.53 3.27
N ALA A 66 2.06 39.78 2.91
CA ALA A 66 2.45 40.81 3.88
C ALA A 66 1.17 41.53 4.31
N THR A 67 0.55 41.10 5.42
CA THR A 67 -0.60 41.81 5.97
C THR A 67 -0.10 42.93 6.89
N GLY A 68 0.38 44.01 6.29
CA GLY A 68 0.64 45.26 7.01
C GLY A 68 1.73 46.13 6.39
N PHE A 69 1.34 47.30 5.88
CA PHE A 69 2.27 48.39 5.60
C PHE A 69 2.82 48.94 6.93
N GLY A 70 4.13 48.81 7.15
CA GLY A 70 4.82 49.35 8.33
C GLY A 70 5.09 48.38 9.48
N ALA A 71 4.71 47.10 9.38
CA ALA A 71 5.16 46.11 10.34
C ALA A 71 6.61 45.70 10.02
N THR A 72 7.52 45.86 10.99
CA THR A 72 8.88 45.30 10.94
C THR A 72 8.84 43.88 10.41
N TYR A 73 9.57 43.61 9.32
CA TYR A 73 9.62 42.37 8.54
C TYR A 73 10.02 41.09 9.31
N HIS A 74 10.10 41.15 10.65
CA HIS A 74 10.29 40.05 11.57
C HIS A 74 8.98 39.58 12.22
N VAL A 75 7.86 39.61 11.48
CA VAL A 75 6.69 38.85 11.91
C VAL A 75 7.02 37.37 11.71
N ASN A 76 7.47 36.74 12.78
CA ASN A 76 7.63 35.29 12.99
C ASN A 76 6.30 34.51 12.87
N GLY A 77 5.31 35.05 12.14
CA GLY A 77 4.05 34.40 11.84
C GLY A 77 4.26 33.39 10.73
N LYS A 78 4.77 32.21 11.07
CA LYS A 78 4.66 31.06 10.18
C LYS A 78 3.18 30.89 9.84
N GLU A 79 2.84 30.96 8.55
CA GLU A 79 1.51 30.66 8.05
C GLU A 79 0.98 29.38 8.70
N SER A 80 -0.20 29.40 9.32
CA SER A 80 -0.71 28.29 10.16
C SER A 80 -0.71 26.95 9.41
N ARG A 81 -0.87 27.02 8.09
CA ARG A 81 -0.76 25.90 7.15
C ARG A 81 0.66 25.33 7.08
N LYS A 82 1.69 26.18 6.99
CA LYS A 82 3.11 25.79 6.99
C LYS A 82 3.51 25.12 8.30
N ILE A 83 3.01 25.60 9.44
CA ILE A 83 3.22 24.94 10.75
C ILE A 83 2.59 23.54 10.73
N THR A 84 1.36 23.41 10.24
CA THR A 84 0.65 22.13 10.15
C THR A 84 1.42 21.13 9.29
N LEU A 85 1.93 21.55 8.14
CA LEU A 85 2.76 20.71 7.26
C LEU A 85 4.10 20.34 7.91
N GLN A 86 4.74 21.26 8.65
CA GLN A 86 5.97 20.98 9.37
C GLN A 86 5.76 19.95 10.49
N ASN A 87 4.65 20.05 11.23
CA ASN A 87 4.29 19.08 12.27
C ASN A 87 3.92 17.72 11.67
N ALA A 88 3.19 17.70 10.56
CA ALA A 88 2.88 16.48 9.83
C ALA A 88 4.16 15.79 9.31
N LYS A 89 5.12 16.56 8.78
CA LYS A 89 6.42 16.03 8.34
C LYS A 89 7.15 15.34 9.49
N LYS A 90 7.22 15.98 10.66
CA LYS A 90 7.83 15.36 11.85
C LYS A 90 7.13 14.05 12.23
N GLY A 91 5.80 14.04 12.25
CA GLY A 91 5.01 12.85 12.61
C GLY A 91 5.17 11.69 11.60
N ILE A 92 5.12 12.00 10.30
CA ILE A 92 5.30 11.02 9.22
C ILE A 92 6.73 10.49 9.22
N THR A 93 7.74 11.36 9.33
CA THR A 93 9.15 10.94 9.41
C THR A 93 9.38 10.02 10.60
N HIS A 94 8.87 10.36 11.79
CA HIS A 94 8.99 9.51 12.98
C HIS A 94 8.38 8.13 12.75
N LEU A 95 7.16 8.07 12.19
CA LEU A 95 6.49 6.80 11.88
C LEU A 95 7.26 5.97 10.85
N CYS A 96 7.74 6.59 9.78
CA CYS A 96 8.51 5.92 8.74
C CYS A 96 9.85 5.39 9.27
N MET A 97 10.53 6.13 10.15
CA MET A 97 11.77 5.67 10.79
C MET A 97 11.53 4.44 11.67
N GLN A 98 10.43 4.42 12.44
CA GLN A 98 10.05 3.23 13.24
C GLN A 98 9.75 2.01 12.37
N LEU A 99 9.23 2.21 11.16
CA LEU A 99 8.92 1.16 10.18
C LEU A 99 10.09 0.83 9.24
N GLN A 100 11.25 1.49 9.41
CA GLN A 100 12.43 1.37 8.55
C GLN A 100 12.14 1.61 7.06
N LEU A 101 11.32 2.62 6.77
CA LEU A 101 10.99 3.03 5.40
C LEU A 101 12.03 4.02 4.84
N ASN A 102 12.24 3.97 3.52
CA ASN A 102 13.19 4.84 2.83
C ASN A 102 12.69 6.31 2.76
N GLN A 103 13.61 7.25 2.53
CA GLN A 103 13.31 8.68 2.40
C GLN A 103 12.30 8.98 1.28
N HIS A 104 12.36 8.23 0.17
CA HIS A 104 11.37 8.31 -0.90
C HIS A 104 9.93 8.11 -0.39
N CYS A 105 9.71 7.09 0.45
CA CYS A 105 8.39 6.81 1.03
C CYS A 105 7.90 7.95 1.94
N ILE A 106 8.81 8.64 2.63
CA ILE A 106 8.50 9.80 3.47
C ILE A 106 7.98 10.96 2.60
N ASP A 107 8.68 11.26 1.52
CA ASP A 107 8.32 12.39 0.64
C ASP A 107 7.01 12.12 -0.11
N THR A 108 6.81 10.89 -0.60
CA THR A 108 5.54 10.47 -1.21
C THR A 108 4.39 10.52 -0.20
N SER A 109 4.62 10.12 1.06
CA SER A 109 3.61 10.19 2.13
C SER A 109 3.21 11.63 2.42
N MET A 110 4.19 12.54 2.42
CA MET A 110 3.95 13.97 2.59
C MET A 110 3.16 14.56 1.44
N ASN A 111 3.38 14.10 0.20
CA ASN A 111 2.59 14.53 -0.95
C ASN A 111 1.13 14.11 -0.83
N PHE A 112 0.85 12.85 -0.44
CA PHE A 112 -0.52 12.42 -0.16
C PHE A 112 -1.15 13.19 0.98
N TYR A 113 -0.39 13.52 2.03
CA TYR A 113 -0.88 14.34 3.13
C TYR A 113 -1.24 15.77 2.67
N LYS A 114 -0.41 16.39 1.83
CA LYS A 114 -0.72 17.71 1.24
C LYS A 114 -2.01 17.69 0.40
N MET A 115 -2.19 16.64 -0.40
CA MET A 115 -3.42 16.45 -1.18
C MET A 115 -4.65 16.29 -0.26
N ALA A 116 -4.52 15.49 0.81
CA ALA A 116 -5.58 15.29 1.79
C ALA A 116 -5.93 16.60 2.53
N LEU A 117 -4.93 17.42 2.84
CA LEU A 117 -5.11 18.74 3.45
C LEU A 117 -5.84 19.71 2.52
N ASN A 118 -5.51 19.70 1.22
CA ASN A 118 -6.19 20.52 0.19
C ASN A 118 -7.67 20.21 0.07
N ARG A 119 -8.06 18.94 0.25
CA ARG A 119 -9.47 18.49 0.24
C ARG A 119 -10.12 18.49 1.63
N GLN A 120 -9.50 19.15 2.62
CA GLN A 120 -9.98 19.26 4.00
C GLN A 120 -10.29 17.91 4.69
N LEU A 121 -9.67 16.81 4.23
CA LEU A 121 -9.88 15.46 4.78
C LEU A 121 -9.24 15.26 6.16
N THR A 122 -8.35 16.16 6.57
CA THR A 122 -7.66 16.09 7.86
C THR A 122 -8.48 16.67 9.02
N ARG A 123 -9.57 17.41 8.73
CA ARG A 123 -10.41 18.08 9.75
C ARG A 123 -11.26 17.08 10.53
N GLY A 124 -11.32 17.24 11.85
CA GLY A 124 -12.13 16.41 12.75
C GLY A 124 -11.57 15.00 13.03
N ARG A 125 -10.34 14.72 12.61
CA ARG A 125 -9.64 13.44 12.85
C ARG A 125 -8.36 13.66 13.64
N LYS A 126 -7.98 12.66 14.44
CA LYS A 126 -6.70 12.68 15.15
C LYS A 126 -5.56 12.67 14.13
N GLN A 127 -4.52 13.48 14.39
CA GLN A 127 -3.39 13.62 13.47
C GLN A 127 -2.65 12.29 13.25
N ALA A 128 -2.55 11.44 14.29
CA ALA A 128 -1.92 10.13 14.18
C ALA A 128 -2.59 9.23 13.13
N HIS A 129 -3.93 9.19 13.09
CA HIS A 129 -4.68 8.42 12.07
C HIS A 129 -4.46 8.98 10.66
N ASN A 130 -4.33 10.29 10.52
CA ASN A 130 -4.06 10.92 9.22
C ASN A 130 -2.66 10.57 8.72
N HIS A 131 -1.63 10.66 9.58
CA HIS A 131 -0.25 10.27 9.24
C HIS A 131 -0.18 8.79 8.85
N ALA A 132 -0.79 7.92 9.66
CA ALA A 132 -0.82 6.47 9.45
C ALA A 132 -1.50 6.08 8.13
N ALA A 133 -2.63 6.73 7.80
CA ALA A 133 -3.33 6.47 6.55
C ALA A 133 -2.48 6.86 5.33
N CYS A 134 -1.82 8.03 5.35
CA CYS A 134 -0.94 8.44 4.26
C CYS A 134 0.26 7.49 4.08
N VAL A 135 0.92 7.10 5.18
CA VAL A 135 2.04 6.15 5.13
C VAL A 135 1.57 4.79 4.59
N TYR A 136 0.42 4.28 5.04
CA TYR A 136 -0.08 3.01 4.52
C TYR A 136 -0.42 3.05 3.03
N ILE A 137 -0.97 4.18 2.53
CA ILE A 137 -1.21 4.37 1.09
C ILE A 137 0.10 4.30 0.31
N THR A 138 1.18 4.93 0.80
CA THR A 138 2.50 4.81 0.15
C THR A 138 3.02 3.38 0.16
N CYS A 139 2.99 2.69 1.30
CA CYS A 139 3.45 1.30 1.39
C CYS A 139 2.72 0.40 0.39
N ARG A 140 1.42 0.64 0.19
CA ARG A 140 0.61 -0.09 -0.79
C ARG A 140 0.91 0.27 -2.23
N THR A 141 1.25 1.52 -2.51
CA THR A 141 1.57 2.00 -3.87
C THR A 141 2.96 1.54 -4.30
N GLU A 142 3.94 1.62 -3.40
CA GLU A 142 5.33 1.20 -3.61
C GLU A 142 5.52 -0.33 -3.50
N GLY A 143 4.52 -1.05 -3.00
CA GLY A 143 4.58 -2.51 -2.84
C GLY A 143 5.50 -2.99 -1.70
N THR A 144 5.67 -2.20 -0.64
CA THR A 144 6.50 -2.60 0.50
C THR A 144 5.81 -3.67 1.35
N ALA A 145 6.62 -4.52 2.02
CA ALA A 145 6.15 -5.60 2.86
C ALA A 145 5.65 -5.12 4.25
N HIS A 146 4.77 -4.12 4.31
CA HIS A 146 4.17 -3.59 5.54
C HIS A 146 2.65 -3.79 5.56
N MET A 147 2.13 -4.31 6.65
CA MET A 147 0.69 -4.52 6.85
C MET A 147 0.09 -3.40 7.69
N LEU A 148 -1.22 -3.20 7.55
CA LEU A 148 -1.97 -2.20 8.33
C LEU A 148 -1.82 -2.43 9.85
N ILE A 149 -1.71 -3.70 10.25
CA ILE A 149 -1.53 -4.09 11.65
C ILE A 149 -0.17 -3.67 12.20
N ASP A 150 0.89 -3.65 11.38
CA ASP A 150 2.23 -3.25 11.83
C ASP A 150 2.23 -1.75 12.20
N ILE A 151 1.53 -0.93 11.42
CA ILE A 151 1.35 0.50 11.69
C ILE A 151 0.50 0.71 12.94
N SER A 152 -0.54 -0.12 13.10
CA SER A 152 -1.41 -0.13 14.27
C SER A 152 -0.63 -0.42 15.55
N ASP A 153 0.28 -1.39 15.51
CA ASP A 153 1.13 -1.79 16.64
C ASP A 153 2.12 -0.67 16.99
N VAL A 154 2.67 0.05 16.02
CA VAL A 154 3.60 1.17 16.28
C VAL A 154 2.89 2.36 16.93
N LEU A 155 1.70 2.70 16.46
CA LEU A 155 0.96 3.87 16.95
C LEU A 155 0.00 3.57 18.10
N GLN A 156 -0.19 2.29 18.46
CA GLN A 156 -1.16 1.83 19.47
C GLN A 156 -2.58 2.33 19.18
N ILE A 157 -3.01 2.21 17.91
CA ILE A 157 -4.35 2.61 17.43
C ILE A 157 -5.14 1.35 17.05
N CYS A 158 -6.48 1.41 17.10
CA CYS A 158 -7.33 0.33 16.60
C CYS A 158 -7.27 0.22 15.06
N VAL A 159 -6.96 -0.99 14.55
CA VAL A 159 -6.88 -1.30 13.11
C VAL A 159 -8.15 -0.91 12.35
N HIS A 160 -9.33 -1.08 12.98
CA HIS A 160 -10.63 -0.77 12.37
C HIS A 160 -10.82 0.73 12.13
N GLU A 161 -10.38 1.59 13.05
CA GLU A 161 -10.46 3.04 12.88
C GLU A 161 -9.49 3.50 11.79
N LEU A 162 -8.27 2.95 11.78
CA LEU A 162 -7.26 3.23 10.78
C LEU A 162 -7.72 2.77 9.38
N GLY A 163 -8.38 1.61 9.29
CA GLY A 163 -8.97 1.12 8.04
C GLY A 163 -10.06 2.04 7.51
N ARG A 164 -10.90 2.62 8.39
CA ARG A 164 -11.94 3.60 7.99
C ARG A 164 -11.33 4.89 7.46
N THR A 165 -10.27 5.42 8.09
CA THR A 165 -9.60 6.63 7.60
C THR A 165 -8.88 6.38 6.28
N TYR A 166 -8.21 5.24 6.16
CA TYR A 166 -7.60 4.79 4.91
C TYR A 166 -8.60 4.72 3.76
N LEU A 167 -9.73 4.02 3.93
CA LEU A 167 -10.77 3.90 2.89
C LEU A 167 -11.34 5.26 2.48
N LYS A 168 -11.55 6.17 3.45
CA LYS A 168 -12.02 7.52 3.14
C LYS A 168 -10.98 8.32 2.35
N PHE A 169 -9.69 8.18 2.67
CA PHE A 169 -8.63 8.88 1.94
C PHE A 169 -8.50 8.36 0.52
N THR A 170 -8.54 7.04 0.32
CA THR A 170 -8.37 6.44 -1.01
C THR A 170 -9.56 6.74 -1.92
N GLN A 171 -10.78 6.68 -1.40
CA GLN A 171 -11.99 7.08 -2.11
C GLN A 171 -11.98 8.57 -2.45
N ALA A 172 -11.67 9.43 -1.47
CA ALA A 172 -11.72 10.87 -1.66
C ALA A 172 -10.56 11.41 -2.51
N LEU A 173 -9.42 10.71 -2.60
CA LEU A 173 -8.28 11.07 -3.45
C LEU A 173 -8.29 10.37 -4.81
N CYS A 174 -9.22 9.44 -5.04
CA CYS A 174 -9.33 8.63 -6.25
C CYS A 174 -8.02 7.89 -6.61
N ILE A 175 -7.34 7.34 -5.60
CA ILE A 175 -6.07 6.63 -5.80
C ILE A 175 -6.39 5.18 -6.19
N ASN A 176 -5.85 4.72 -7.33
CA ASN A 176 -5.90 3.31 -7.69
C ASN A 176 -4.82 2.54 -6.90
N ILE A 177 -5.25 1.56 -6.10
CA ILE A 177 -4.37 0.83 -5.19
C ILE A 177 -4.11 -0.55 -5.79
N PRO A 178 -2.86 -0.93 -6.05
CA PRO A 178 -2.57 -2.25 -6.58
C PRO A 178 -2.92 -3.36 -5.58
N SER A 179 -3.29 -4.51 -6.13
CA SER A 179 -3.42 -5.74 -5.35
C SER A 179 -2.05 -6.19 -4.84
N VAL A 180 -1.97 -6.56 -3.57
CA VAL A 180 -0.70 -6.99 -2.95
C VAL A 180 -0.54 -8.49 -3.09
N ASP A 181 0.63 -8.92 -3.54
CA ASP A 181 0.97 -10.33 -3.60
C ASP A 181 1.40 -10.84 -2.21
N PRO A 182 0.79 -11.93 -1.68
CA PRO A 182 1.13 -12.45 -0.36
C PRO A 182 2.59 -12.89 -0.21
N CYS A 183 3.24 -13.25 -1.33
CA CYS A 183 4.64 -13.66 -1.39
C CYS A 183 5.60 -12.65 -0.75
N LEU A 184 5.28 -11.35 -0.85
CA LEU A 184 6.10 -10.25 -0.30
C LEU A 184 6.32 -10.37 1.22
N TYR A 185 5.38 -10.97 1.95
CA TYR A 185 5.44 -11.05 3.41
C TYR A 185 6.25 -12.24 3.92
N ILE A 186 6.52 -13.25 3.09
CA ILE A 186 7.10 -14.53 3.53
C ILE A 186 8.51 -14.33 4.07
N MET A 187 9.38 -13.66 3.30
CA MET A 187 10.77 -13.43 3.71
C MET A 187 10.84 -12.69 5.04
N ARG A 188 9.99 -11.67 5.22
CA ARG A 188 9.91 -10.88 6.45
C ARG A 188 9.51 -11.73 7.66
N PHE A 189 8.54 -12.63 7.50
CA PHE A 189 8.10 -13.52 8.58
C PHE A 189 9.10 -14.65 8.85
N ALA A 190 9.75 -15.18 7.82
CA ALA A 190 10.79 -16.19 7.95
C ALA A 190 11.97 -15.67 8.79
N ASN A 191 12.42 -14.44 8.53
CA ASN A 191 13.49 -13.80 9.30
C ASN A 191 13.11 -13.61 10.78
N LYS A 192 11.82 -13.36 11.09
CA LYS A 192 11.32 -13.27 12.48
C LYS A 192 11.18 -14.61 13.18
N LEU A 193 11.11 -15.72 12.44
CA LEU A 193 10.98 -17.08 12.96
C LEU A 193 12.33 -17.76 13.22
N GLU A 194 13.44 -17.13 12.81
CA GLU A 194 14.82 -17.54 13.10
C GLU A 194 15.08 -19.03 12.77
N PHE A 195 15.07 -19.38 11.48
CA PHE A 195 15.35 -20.76 11.02
C PHE A 195 16.85 -21.06 10.85
N GLY A 196 17.73 -20.20 11.35
CA GLY A 196 19.19 -20.35 11.20
C GLY A 196 19.63 -20.30 9.74
N GLU A 197 20.57 -21.18 9.37
CA GLU A 197 21.16 -21.22 8.02
C GLU A 197 20.14 -21.62 6.95
N LYS A 198 19.14 -22.45 7.29
CA LYS A 198 18.10 -22.92 6.36
C LYS A 198 16.96 -21.93 6.14
N THR A 199 17.05 -20.69 6.66
CA THR A 199 15.99 -19.68 6.52
C THR A 199 15.64 -19.42 5.05
N HIS A 200 16.65 -19.38 4.17
CA HIS A 200 16.43 -19.15 2.75
C HIS A 200 15.65 -20.31 2.11
N GLU A 201 16.07 -21.57 2.33
CA GLU A 201 15.43 -22.77 1.79
C GLU A 201 13.96 -22.90 2.24
N VAL A 202 13.70 -22.67 3.53
CA VAL A 202 12.35 -22.67 4.11
C VAL A 202 11.50 -21.57 3.47
N SER A 203 12.05 -20.37 3.27
CA SER A 203 11.33 -19.25 2.67
C SER A 203 10.98 -19.52 1.20
N MET A 204 11.88 -20.14 0.43
CA MET A 204 11.65 -20.51 -0.97
C MET A 204 10.57 -21.58 -1.11
N THR A 205 10.61 -22.57 -0.21
CA THR A 205 9.57 -23.61 -0.14
C THR A 205 8.21 -22.99 0.22
N ALA A 206 8.17 -22.08 1.20
CA ALA A 206 6.96 -21.37 1.58
C ALA A 206 6.43 -20.48 0.44
N LEU A 207 7.30 -19.81 -0.32
CA LEU A 207 6.93 -19.05 -1.51
C LEU A 207 6.22 -19.92 -2.54
N ARG A 208 6.78 -21.10 -2.84
CA ARG A 208 6.18 -22.06 -3.76
C ARG A 208 4.80 -22.53 -3.26
N ILE A 209 4.67 -22.82 -1.97
CA ILE A 209 3.38 -23.20 -1.36
C ILE A 209 2.35 -22.07 -1.52
N VAL A 210 2.73 -20.81 -1.27
CA VAL A 210 1.82 -19.67 -1.43
C VAL A 210 1.43 -19.44 -2.90
N GLN A 211 2.36 -19.62 -3.84
CA GLN A 211 2.06 -19.57 -5.27
C GLN A 211 1.06 -20.65 -5.68
N ARG A 212 1.21 -21.87 -5.13
CA ARG A 212 0.25 -22.95 -5.34
C ARG A 212 -1.13 -22.59 -4.76
N MET A 213 -1.18 -22.13 -3.52
CA MET A 213 -2.42 -21.64 -2.88
C MET A 213 -3.09 -20.50 -3.67
N LYS A 214 -2.31 -19.73 -4.43
CA LYS A 214 -2.81 -18.68 -5.31
C LYS A 214 -3.50 -19.26 -6.54
N ARG A 215 -2.88 -20.24 -7.21
CA ARG A 215 -3.45 -21.00 -8.35
C ARG A 215 -4.72 -21.75 -7.94
N ASP A 216 -4.73 -22.35 -6.74
CA ASP A 216 -5.89 -23.06 -6.18
C ASP A 216 -6.99 -22.11 -5.64
N SER A 217 -6.91 -20.80 -5.91
CA SER A 217 -7.90 -19.78 -5.48
C SER A 217 -8.21 -19.72 -3.97
N ILE A 218 -7.34 -20.26 -3.11
CA ILE A 218 -7.49 -20.25 -1.64
C ILE A 218 -7.27 -18.83 -1.08
N HIS A 219 -6.50 -18.00 -1.78
CA HIS A 219 -6.17 -16.64 -1.36
C HIS A 219 -7.31 -15.62 -1.53
N SER A 220 -8.26 -15.87 -2.45
CA SER A 220 -9.26 -14.88 -2.86
C SER A 220 -10.19 -14.47 -1.71
N GLY A 221 -10.37 -13.15 -1.54
CA GLY A 221 -11.25 -12.56 -0.51
C GLY A 221 -10.76 -12.72 0.94
N ARG A 222 -9.51 -13.13 1.15
CA ARG A 222 -8.99 -13.46 2.48
C ARG A 222 -7.73 -12.67 2.83
N ARG A 223 -7.41 -12.62 4.12
CA ARG A 223 -6.21 -11.91 4.61
C ARG A 223 -4.94 -12.68 4.24
N PRO A 224 -3.94 -12.03 3.60
CA PRO A 224 -2.71 -12.71 3.17
C PRO A 224 -1.87 -13.23 4.34
N SER A 225 -1.93 -12.58 5.51
CA SER A 225 -1.18 -13.00 6.70
C SER A 225 -1.43 -14.47 7.06
N GLY A 226 -2.70 -14.89 7.15
CA GLY A 226 -3.04 -16.27 7.49
C GLY A 226 -2.51 -17.29 6.47
N LEU A 227 -2.45 -16.92 5.19
CA LEU A 227 -1.92 -17.76 4.11
C LEU A 227 -0.41 -17.95 4.25
N CYS A 228 0.33 -16.85 4.43
CA CYS A 228 1.78 -16.88 4.65
C CYS A 228 2.14 -17.67 5.91
N GLY A 229 1.37 -17.52 6.99
CA GLY A 229 1.58 -18.27 8.22
C GLY A 229 1.39 -19.78 8.05
N ALA A 230 0.37 -20.20 7.30
CA ALA A 230 0.12 -21.61 7.03
C ALA A 230 1.24 -22.20 6.17
N ALA A 231 1.63 -21.49 5.10
CA ALA A 231 2.71 -21.90 4.23
C ALA A 231 4.07 -21.99 4.97
N LEU A 232 4.36 -21.05 5.87
CA LEU A 232 5.58 -21.10 6.69
C LEU A 232 5.56 -22.25 7.70
N LEU A 233 4.41 -22.57 8.31
CA LEU A 233 4.31 -23.72 9.20
C LEU A 233 4.55 -25.03 8.44
N MET A 234 4.00 -25.15 7.24
CA MET A 234 4.21 -26.30 6.37
C MET A 234 5.67 -26.42 5.95
N ALA A 235 6.24 -25.36 5.39
CA ALA A 235 7.65 -25.34 4.98
C ALA A 235 8.60 -25.63 6.14
N ALA A 236 8.33 -25.09 7.33
CA ALA A 236 9.13 -25.40 8.52
C ALA A 236 9.13 -26.92 8.83
N ARG A 237 7.96 -27.56 8.79
CA ARG A 237 7.84 -29.01 9.01
C ARG A 237 8.54 -29.85 7.95
N LEU A 238 8.48 -29.41 6.69
CA LEU A 238 9.15 -30.08 5.56
C LEU A 238 10.68 -30.07 5.71
N HIS A 239 11.24 -29.01 6.31
CA HIS A 239 12.66 -28.87 6.59
C HIS A 239 13.06 -29.31 8.01
N GLU A 240 12.23 -30.15 8.64
CA GLU A 240 12.45 -30.73 9.99
C GLU A 240 12.48 -29.71 11.16
N PHE A 241 12.02 -28.48 10.94
CA PHE A 241 11.85 -27.49 12.00
C PHE A 241 10.46 -27.58 12.61
N ASN A 242 10.36 -28.22 13.78
CA ASN A 242 9.10 -28.37 14.48
C ASN A 242 8.74 -27.11 15.29
N ARG A 243 8.22 -26.08 14.62
CA ARG A 243 7.70 -24.86 15.27
C ARG A 243 6.26 -25.06 15.75
N SER A 244 5.95 -24.52 16.92
CA SER A 244 4.58 -24.55 17.44
C SER A 244 3.66 -23.60 16.63
N PRO A 245 2.39 -23.94 16.41
CA PRO A 245 1.44 -23.02 15.78
C PRO A 245 1.31 -21.69 16.53
N THR A 246 1.45 -21.73 17.86
CA THR A 246 1.42 -20.56 18.74
C THR A 246 2.54 -19.57 18.47
N ASP A 247 3.74 -20.03 18.10
CA ASP A 247 4.86 -19.13 17.82
C ASP A 247 4.68 -18.40 16.50
N ILE A 248 4.15 -19.09 15.48
CA ILE A 248 3.84 -18.49 14.18
C ILE A 248 2.72 -17.44 14.32
N ILE A 249 1.71 -17.74 15.13
CA ILE A 249 0.59 -16.82 15.41
C ILE A 249 1.08 -15.49 16.00
N LYS A 250 2.05 -15.51 16.92
CA LYS A 250 2.61 -14.30 17.53
C LYS A 250 3.24 -13.36 16.50
N ILE A 251 3.82 -13.91 15.44
CA ILE A 251 4.53 -13.17 14.38
C ILE A 251 3.57 -12.72 13.28
N VAL A 252 2.70 -13.61 12.83
CA VAL A 252 1.77 -13.37 11.71
C VAL A 252 0.53 -12.58 12.16
N LYS A 253 0.27 -12.51 13.47
CA LYS A 253 -0.83 -11.77 14.11
C LYS A 253 -2.21 -12.21 13.59
N VAL A 254 -2.45 -13.52 13.62
CA VAL A 254 -3.72 -14.16 13.23
C VAL A 254 -4.18 -15.15 14.28
N HIS A 255 -5.49 -15.39 14.39
CA HIS A 255 -6.01 -16.37 15.34
C HIS A 255 -5.72 -17.82 14.90
N GLU A 256 -5.53 -18.74 15.86
CA GLU A 256 -5.18 -20.15 15.59
C GLU A 256 -6.20 -20.84 14.68
N SER A 257 -7.49 -20.62 14.92
CA SER A 257 -8.56 -21.18 14.09
C SER A 257 -8.44 -20.79 12.62
N THR A 258 -7.90 -19.59 12.33
CA THR A 258 -7.72 -19.12 10.95
C THR A 258 -6.60 -19.89 10.28
N LEU A 259 -5.48 -20.07 10.99
CA LEU A 259 -4.34 -20.86 10.54
C LEU A 259 -4.75 -22.32 10.26
N ARG A 260 -5.46 -22.94 11.21
CA ARG A 260 -5.94 -24.32 11.09
C ARG A 260 -6.86 -24.50 9.88
N LYS A 261 -7.79 -23.57 9.64
CA LYS A 261 -8.65 -23.59 8.45
C LYS A 261 -7.84 -23.54 7.14
N ARG A 262 -6.79 -22.71 7.06
CA ARG A 262 -5.93 -22.64 5.86
C ARG A 262 -5.20 -23.96 5.61
N LEU A 263 -4.72 -24.62 6.66
CA LEU A 263 -4.03 -25.90 6.56
C LEU A 263 -4.95 -27.02 6.08
N ILE A 264 -6.19 -27.08 6.59
CA ILE A 264 -7.20 -28.05 6.15
C ILE A 264 -7.57 -27.79 4.68
N GLU A 265 -7.83 -26.54 4.31
CA GLU A 265 -8.16 -26.18 2.92
C GLU A 265 -7.04 -26.54 1.93
N PHE A 266 -5.76 -26.44 2.34
CA PHE A 266 -4.65 -26.92 1.53
C PHE A 266 -4.54 -28.44 1.53
N GLY A 267 -4.84 -29.10 2.65
CA GLY A 267 -4.91 -30.56 2.74
C GLY A 267 -5.93 -31.17 1.76
N ASP A 268 -7.02 -30.46 1.47
CA ASP A 268 -8.06 -30.88 0.52
C ASP A 268 -7.65 -30.66 -0.96
N THR A 269 -6.49 -30.07 -1.24
CA THR A 269 -5.99 -29.87 -2.62
C THR A 269 -5.20 -31.09 -3.11
N PRO A 270 -5.19 -31.38 -4.42
CA PRO A 270 -4.40 -32.50 -4.96
C PRO A 270 -2.88 -32.33 -4.71
N SER A 271 -2.42 -31.11 -4.47
CA SER A 271 -1.02 -30.83 -4.11
C SER A 271 -0.59 -31.39 -2.77
N SER A 272 -1.53 -31.71 -1.87
CA SER A 272 -1.21 -32.31 -0.58
C SER A 272 -0.80 -33.79 -0.69
N ALA A 273 -1.17 -34.46 -1.78
CA ALA A 273 -0.86 -35.86 -2.02
C ALA A 273 0.54 -36.11 -2.61
N LEU A 274 1.20 -35.05 -3.10
CA LEU A 274 2.55 -35.12 -3.67
C LEU A 274 3.61 -35.30 -2.58
N THR A 275 4.68 -36.03 -2.91
CA THR A 275 5.86 -36.09 -2.04
C THR A 275 6.63 -34.76 -2.05
N LEU A 276 7.54 -34.56 -1.09
CA LEU A 276 8.34 -33.33 -0.98
C LEU A 276 9.10 -33.02 -2.28
N GLU A 277 9.77 -34.02 -2.85
CA GLU A 277 10.60 -33.86 -4.04
C GLU A 277 9.76 -33.61 -5.29
N GLU A 278 8.65 -34.32 -5.43
CA GLU A 278 7.67 -34.10 -6.50
C GLU A 278 7.06 -32.71 -6.40
N PHE A 279 6.70 -32.25 -5.20
CA PHE A 279 6.15 -30.91 -5.02
C PHE A 279 7.14 -29.81 -5.41
N MET A 280 8.45 -30.04 -5.23
CA MET A 280 9.51 -29.10 -5.58
C MET A 280 9.95 -29.18 -7.05
N THR A 281 9.39 -30.09 -7.85
CA THR A 281 9.76 -30.25 -9.26
C THR A 281 8.56 -30.12 -10.18
N VAL A 282 7.43 -30.70 -9.79
CA VAL A 282 6.20 -30.76 -10.56
C VAL A 282 5.25 -29.62 -10.19
N ASP A 283 4.79 -28.90 -11.21
CA ASP A 283 3.71 -27.93 -11.08
C ASP A 283 2.43 -28.55 -11.68
N LEU A 284 1.43 -28.85 -10.85
CA LEU A 284 0.14 -29.31 -11.36
C LEU A 284 -0.55 -28.18 -12.13
N GLU A 285 -1.11 -28.47 -13.32
CA GLU A 285 -1.82 -27.47 -14.12
C GLU A 285 -3.26 -27.23 -13.66
N GLU A 286 -3.87 -28.23 -13.00
CA GLU A 286 -5.26 -28.15 -12.54
C GLU A 286 -5.46 -27.03 -11.51
N GLU A 287 -6.31 -26.07 -11.86
CA GLU A 287 -6.80 -25.03 -10.95
C GLU A 287 -8.00 -25.54 -10.16
N GLN A 288 -8.16 -25.02 -8.94
CA GLN A 288 -9.23 -25.40 -8.03
C GLN A 288 -10.16 -24.23 -7.73
N ASP A 289 -11.44 -24.54 -7.58
CA ASP A 289 -12.44 -23.56 -7.19
C ASP A 289 -12.20 -23.03 -5.76
N PRO A 290 -12.52 -21.76 -5.50
CA PRO A 290 -12.36 -21.18 -4.17
C PRO A 290 -13.23 -21.92 -3.14
N PRO A 291 -12.77 -22.08 -1.89
CA PRO A 291 -13.51 -22.85 -0.87
C PRO A 291 -14.93 -22.34 -0.59
N ALA A 292 -15.20 -21.05 -0.80
CA ALA A 292 -16.55 -20.49 -0.66
C ALA A 292 -17.53 -21.11 -1.68
N PHE A 293 -17.07 -21.38 -2.90
CA PHE A 293 -17.86 -22.04 -3.94
C PHE A 293 -18.10 -23.51 -3.61
N LYS A 294 -17.07 -24.24 -3.15
CA LYS A 294 -17.18 -25.64 -2.72
C LYS A 294 -18.19 -25.81 -1.58
N ILE A 295 -18.15 -24.92 -0.57
CA ILE A 295 -19.10 -24.93 0.56
C ILE A 295 -20.52 -24.62 0.08
N ALA A 296 -20.70 -23.64 -0.80
CA ALA A 296 -22.01 -23.31 -1.35
C ALA A 296 -22.61 -24.49 -2.14
N ARG A 297 -21.83 -25.10 -3.03
CA ARG A 297 -22.23 -26.30 -3.80
C ARG A 297 -22.57 -27.49 -2.91
N LYS A 298 -21.81 -27.70 -1.82
CA LYS A 298 -22.11 -28.75 -0.84
C LYS A 298 -23.45 -28.50 -0.16
N LYS A 299 -23.71 -27.27 0.28
CA LYS A 299 -24.97 -26.88 0.91
C LYS A 299 -26.16 -27.02 -0.05
N ASP A 300 -25.98 -26.65 -1.32
CA ASP A 300 -27.02 -26.80 -2.35
C ASP A 300 -27.33 -28.28 -2.61
N ARG A 301 -26.31 -29.14 -2.66
CA ARG A 301 -26.49 -30.60 -2.78
C ARG A 301 -27.24 -31.20 -1.59
N GLU A 302 -26.86 -30.80 -0.37
CA GLU A 302 -27.57 -31.22 0.85
C GLU A 302 -29.02 -30.73 0.88
N ARG A 303 -29.31 -29.55 0.32
CA ARG A 303 -30.67 -29.03 0.19
C ARG A 303 -31.50 -29.83 -0.81
N LEU A 304 -30.92 -30.19 -1.96
CA LEU A 304 -31.58 -31.03 -2.97
C LEU A 304 -31.90 -32.41 -2.41
N GLN A 305 -30.96 -33.06 -1.73
CA GLN A 305 -31.20 -34.36 -1.09
C GLN A 305 -32.34 -34.32 -0.06
N ARG A 306 -32.47 -33.22 0.70
CA ARG A 306 -33.61 -33.07 1.63
C ARG A 306 -34.93 -32.93 0.90
N LEU A 307 -34.97 -32.27 -0.25
CA LEU A 307 -36.19 -32.17 -1.06
C LEU A 307 -36.56 -33.53 -1.66
N GLU A 308 -35.58 -34.26 -2.20
CA GLU A 308 -35.79 -35.63 -2.70
C GLU A 308 -36.35 -36.55 -1.62
N ASN A 309 -35.82 -36.47 -0.38
CA ASN A 309 -36.35 -37.26 0.73
C ASN A 309 -37.79 -36.87 1.12
N ILE A 310 -38.13 -35.58 1.06
CA ILE A 310 -39.50 -35.12 1.30
C ILE A 310 -40.44 -35.62 0.20
N ASP A 311 -40.01 -35.59 -1.07
CA ASP A 311 -40.80 -36.10 -2.18
C ASP A 311 -41.03 -37.62 -2.06
N THR A 312 -40.03 -38.38 -1.59
CA THR A 312 -40.21 -39.81 -1.28
C THR A 312 -41.19 -40.04 -0.14
N GLU A 313 -41.11 -39.26 0.95
CA GLU A 313 -42.06 -39.35 2.07
C GLU A 313 -43.49 -39.01 1.64
N ILE A 314 -43.68 -37.98 0.80
CA ILE A 314 -44.99 -37.62 0.24
C ILE A 314 -45.54 -38.76 -0.63
N ASN A 315 -44.70 -39.35 -1.49
CA ASN A 315 -45.12 -40.47 -2.35
C ASN A 315 -45.51 -41.71 -1.54
N GLU A 316 -44.80 -42.02 -0.45
CA GLU A 316 -45.13 -43.13 0.44
C GLU A 316 -46.48 -42.91 1.15
N LEU A 317 -46.71 -41.70 1.69
CA LEU A 317 -47.98 -41.34 2.32
C LEU A 317 -49.15 -41.37 1.32
N GLN A 318 -48.93 -40.89 0.08
CA GLN A 318 -49.92 -40.95 -0.99
C GLN A 318 -50.31 -42.41 -1.30
N ALA A 319 -49.32 -43.31 -1.37
CA ALA A 319 -49.57 -44.73 -1.59
C ALA A 319 -50.32 -45.40 -0.44
N GLU A 320 -50.04 -45.03 0.82
CA GLU A 320 -50.80 -45.49 1.98
C GLU A 320 -52.26 -45.03 1.93
N ILE A 321 -52.49 -43.75 1.58
CA ILE A 321 -53.83 -43.20 1.41
C ILE A 321 -54.57 -43.98 0.31
N ASP A 322 -53.99 -44.13 -0.88
CA ASP A 322 -54.63 -44.86 -2.00
C ASP A 322 -54.94 -46.32 -1.65
N ASN A 323 -54.06 -46.99 -0.89
CA ASN A 323 -54.31 -48.34 -0.40
C ASN A 323 -55.46 -48.37 0.62
N SER A 324 -55.57 -47.37 1.50
CA SER A 324 -56.67 -47.28 2.45
C SER A 324 -58.02 -47.08 1.76
N TRP A 325 -58.09 -46.30 0.69
CA TRP A 325 -59.32 -46.12 -0.11
C TRP A 325 -59.75 -47.40 -0.82
N LYS A 326 -58.81 -48.20 -1.33
CA LYS A 326 -59.11 -49.50 -1.97
C LYS A 326 -59.68 -50.57 -1.03
N ILE A 327 -59.55 -50.39 0.28
CA ILE A 327 -60.10 -51.32 1.29
C ILE A 327 -61.55 -50.94 1.66
N ILE A 328 -61.96 -49.71 1.34
CA ILE A 328 -63.27 -49.15 1.71
C ILE A 328 -64.33 -49.39 0.61
N ASP A 329 -63.92 -49.67 -0.63
CA ASP A 329 -64.77 -50.15 -1.74
C ASP A 329 -64.81 -51.69 -1.80
#